data_AF-A0A1W6KFB2-F1
#
_entry.id   AF-A0A1W6KFB2-F1
#
_cell.length_a   1.000
_cell.length_b   1.000
_cell.length_c   1.000
_cell.angle_alpha   90.00
_cell.angle_beta   90.00
_cell.angle_gamma   90.00
#
_symmetry.space_group_name_H-M   'P 1'
#
loop_
_entity.id
_entity.type
_entity.pdbx_description
1 polymer ?
#
loop_
_entity_poly.entity_id
_entity_poly.type
_entity_poly.pdbx_seq_one_letter_code
_entity_poly.pdbx_strand_id
1 'polypeptide(L)'
;MSANLKSIYNLSKDYGKLFRLICEGQRIAAWSDTFRMKDAEGNPYRDICEVRRSGEYEIIISARGTGYGNVWPFMKDEGTEEDVFVKVCKGCNLEWIDPSPDTRSSNQLNVGNRKSE
;
A
#
# COMPACT_ATOMS: atom_id res chain seq x y z
N MET A 1 22.01 -10.96 -6.82
CA MET A 1 21.15 -10.20 -7.76
C MET A 1 19.80 -10.88 -7.77
N SER A 2 18.80 -10.31 -7.08
CA SER A 2 17.45 -10.86 -7.05
C SER A 2 16.75 -10.52 -8.35
N ALA A 3 16.19 -11.51 -9.03
CA ALA A 3 15.34 -11.29 -10.18
C ALA A 3 14.19 -10.36 -9.74
N ASN A 4 13.99 -9.27 -10.48
CA ASN A 4 12.91 -8.32 -10.24
C ASN A 4 11.59 -9.00 -10.67
N LEU A 5 11.10 -9.92 -9.83
CA LEU A 5 9.83 -10.61 -10.00
C LEU A 5 8.74 -9.54 -9.88
N LYS A 6 8.30 -9.04 -11.03
CA LYS A 6 7.17 -8.12 -11.12
C LYS A 6 5.99 -8.79 -10.44
N SER A 7 5.48 -8.17 -9.39
CA SER A 7 4.32 -8.68 -8.63
C SER A 7 3.16 -8.97 -9.59
N ILE A 8 2.43 -10.06 -9.34
CA ILE A 8 1.17 -10.36 -10.06
C ILE A 8 0.08 -9.33 -9.75
N TYR A 9 0.27 -8.54 -8.69
CA TYR A 9 -0.60 -7.45 -8.29
C TYR A 9 -0.04 -6.12 -8.78
N ASN A 10 -0.95 -5.20 -9.15
CA ASN A 10 -0.60 -3.83 -9.51
C ASN A 10 -0.28 -3.04 -8.23
N LEU A 11 0.92 -3.25 -7.69
CA LEU A 11 1.35 -2.57 -6.47
C LEU A 11 1.68 -1.10 -6.74
N SER A 12 1.18 -0.21 -5.88
CA SER A 12 1.38 1.22 -5.98
C SER A 12 1.90 1.81 -4.66
N LYS A 13 2.64 2.91 -4.78
CA LYS A 13 3.02 3.82 -3.68
C LYS A 13 2.39 5.21 -3.83
N ASP A 14 1.40 5.35 -4.71
CA ASP A 14 0.61 6.59 -4.80
C ASP A 14 -0.35 6.66 -3.60
N TYR A 15 0.17 7.22 -2.51
CA TYR A 15 -0.56 7.33 -1.25
C TYR A 15 -1.66 8.38 -1.30
N GLY A 16 -1.57 9.39 -2.19
CA GLY A 16 -2.65 10.37 -2.37
C GLY A 16 -3.87 9.71 -3.02
N LYS A 17 -3.66 8.86 -4.03
CA LYS A 17 -4.73 8.03 -4.59
C LYS A 17 -5.31 7.09 -3.55
N LEU A 18 -4.48 6.37 -2.79
CA LEU A 18 -4.94 5.50 -1.71
C LEU A 18 -5.79 6.26 -0.69
N PHE A 19 -5.33 7.44 -0.26
CA PHE A 19 -6.03 8.30 0.69
C PHE A 19 -7.43 8.67 0.20
N ARG A 20 -7.56 9.09 -1.05
CA ARG A 20 -8.88 9.38 -1.67
C ARG A 20 -9.80 8.15 -1.62
N LEU A 21 -9.31 6.98 -2.03
CA LEU A 21 -10.10 5.75 -2.05
C LEU A 21 -10.63 5.38 -0.65
N ILE A 22 -9.78 5.46 0.38
CA ILE A 22 -10.23 5.14 1.75
C ILE A 22 -11.15 6.23 2.32
N CYS A 23 -10.99 7.48 1.92
CA CYS A 23 -11.91 8.56 2.25
C CYS A 23 -13.30 8.37 1.60
N GLU A 24 -13.35 7.76 0.42
CA GLU A 24 -14.58 7.29 -0.23
C GLU A 24 -15.19 6.03 0.43
N GLY A 25 -14.58 5.51 1.50
CA GLY A 25 -15.07 4.37 2.26
C GLY A 25 -14.56 3.02 1.77
N GLN A 26 -13.61 2.99 0.82
CA GLN A 26 -13.04 1.73 0.37
C GLN A 26 -12.11 1.11 1.43
N ARG A 27 -11.97 -0.22 1.36
CA ARG A 27 -11.04 -1.01 2.17
C ARG A 27 -10.05 -1.67 1.22
N ILE A 28 -8.77 -1.38 1.41
CA ILE A 28 -7.73 -1.70 0.42
C ILE A 28 -6.73 -2.68 1.01
N ALA A 29 -6.42 -3.75 0.27
CA ALA A 29 -5.36 -4.68 0.64
C ALA A 29 -3.98 -4.10 0.28
N ALA A 30 -3.02 -4.26 1.19
CA ALA A 30 -1.67 -3.73 1.06
C ALA A 30 -0.63 -4.63 1.74
N TRP A 31 0.63 -4.39 1.44
CA TRP A 31 1.78 -4.95 2.15
C TRP A 31 2.45 -3.87 2.98
N SER A 32 2.89 -4.23 4.18
CA SER A 32 3.57 -3.32 5.10
C SER A 32 4.71 -4.03 5.81
N ASP A 33 5.77 -3.27 6.09
CA ASP A 33 6.90 -3.71 6.89
C ASP A 33 6.52 -3.68 8.37
N THR A 34 6.82 -4.75 9.10
CA THR A 34 6.62 -4.79 10.56
C THR A 34 7.74 -4.06 11.30
N PHE A 35 7.38 -3.33 12.35
CA PHE A 35 8.36 -2.66 13.20
C PHE A 35 9.03 -3.59 14.23
N ARG A 36 8.41 -4.73 14.53
CA ARG A 36 8.78 -5.56 15.69
C ARG A 36 9.63 -6.77 15.35
N MET A 37 9.61 -7.21 14.10
CA MET A 37 10.24 -8.45 13.69
C MET A 37 11.13 -8.20 12.48
N LYS A 38 12.33 -8.80 12.50
CA LYS A 38 13.32 -8.69 11.43
C LYS A 38 13.89 -10.07 11.11
N ASP A 39 14.36 -10.25 9.87
CA ASP A 39 15.12 -11.43 9.46
C ASP A 39 16.54 -11.43 10.05
N ALA A 40 17.34 -12.45 9.71
CA ALA A 40 18.70 -12.59 10.22
C ALA A 40 19.63 -11.46 9.72
N GLU A 41 19.29 -10.85 8.59
CA GLU A 41 19.99 -9.75 7.94
C GLU A 41 19.53 -8.37 8.44
N GLY A 42 18.52 -8.32 9.31
CA GLY A 42 17.99 -7.10 9.91
C GLY A 42 16.93 -6.37 9.08
N ASN A 43 16.44 -6.97 7.99
CA ASN A 43 15.33 -6.42 7.21
C ASN A 43 14.00 -6.69 7.94
N PRO A 44 13.06 -5.73 7.93
CA PRO A 44 11.74 -5.97 8.52
C PRO A 44 11.01 -7.08 7.75
N TYR A 45 10.28 -7.93 8.46
CA TYR A 45 9.34 -8.82 7.77
C TYR A 45 8.23 -8.01 7.12
N ARG A 46 7.67 -8.58 6.06
CA ARG A 46 6.60 -7.96 5.29
C ARG A 46 5.33 -8.78 5.41
N ASP A 47 4.21 -8.13 5.67
CA ASP A 47 2.93 -8.78 5.88
C ASP A 47 1.81 -8.12 5.07
N ILE A 48 0.75 -8.88 4.80
CA ILE A 48 -0.45 -8.39 4.14
C ILE A 48 -1.40 -7.78 5.16
N CYS A 49 -1.90 -6.59 4.88
CA CYS A 49 -2.75 -5.81 5.75
C CYS A 49 -3.91 -5.17 4.98
N GLU A 50 -4.89 -4.70 5.75
CA GLU A 50 -5.98 -3.88 5.27
C GLU A 50 -5.73 -2.42 5.68
N VAL A 51 -5.95 -1.51 4.72
CA VAL A 51 -6.02 -0.07 4.93
C VAL A 51 -7.48 0.36 4.85
N ARG A 52 -7.99 1.02 5.90
CA ARG A 52 -9.36 1.55 5.94
C ARG A 52 -9.47 2.81 6.79
N ARG A 53 -10.44 3.65 6.48
CA ARG A 53 -10.82 4.82 7.29
C ARG A 53 -12.14 4.56 8.02
N SER A 54 -12.21 4.92 9.30
CA SER A 54 -13.43 4.82 10.13
C SER A 54 -14.00 6.18 10.50
N GLY A 55 -13.19 7.24 10.40
CA GLY A 55 -13.54 8.60 10.76
C GLY A 55 -12.40 9.57 10.42
N GLU A 56 -12.59 10.86 10.72
CA GLU A 56 -11.56 11.88 10.57
C GLU A 56 -10.35 11.55 11.45
N TYR A 57 -9.17 11.44 10.85
CA TYR A 57 -7.93 11.01 11.49
C TYR A 57 -8.03 9.61 12.14
N GLU A 58 -8.97 8.77 11.72
CA GLU A 58 -9.09 7.41 12.23
C GLU A 58 -8.89 6.42 11.08
N ILE A 59 -7.62 6.24 10.70
CA ILE A 59 -7.19 5.36 9.61
C ILE A 59 -6.38 4.21 10.19
N ILE A 60 -6.77 2.99 9.82
CA ILE A 60 -6.20 1.75 10.35
C ILE A 60 -5.47 1.03 9.22
N ILE A 61 -4.20 0.69 9.46
CA ILE A 61 -3.37 -0.21 8.64
C ILE A 61 -3.03 -1.41 9.52
N SER A 62 -3.76 -2.50 9.36
CA SER A 62 -3.67 -3.63 10.28
C SER A 62 -4.02 -4.98 9.66
N ALA A 63 -3.58 -6.04 10.30
CA ALA A 63 -4.01 -7.40 10.03
C ALA A 63 -4.12 -8.16 11.35
N ARG A 64 -5.23 -8.86 11.56
CA ARG A 64 -5.42 -9.80 12.70
C ARG A 64 -5.08 -9.18 14.07
N GLY A 65 -5.46 -7.93 14.29
CA GLY A 65 -5.20 -7.20 15.54
C GLY A 65 -3.79 -6.61 15.67
N THR A 66 -2.92 -6.79 14.68
CA THR A 66 -1.59 -6.16 14.61
C THR A 66 -1.66 -4.90 13.77
N GLY A 67 -1.30 -3.76 14.35
CA GLY A 67 -1.19 -2.48 13.63
C GLY A 67 0.21 -2.27 13.06
N TYR A 68 0.29 -1.87 11.79
CA TYR A 68 1.56 -1.57 11.09
C TYR A 68 1.75 -0.08 10.83
N GLY A 69 0.74 0.76 11.05
CA GLY A 69 0.86 2.20 10.88
C GLY A 69 -0.51 2.86 10.87
N ASN A 70 -0.96 3.37 12.01
CA ASN A 70 -2.30 3.94 12.12
C ASN A 70 -2.24 5.46 12.21
N VAL A 71 -3.29 6.12 11.72
CA VAL A 71 -3.58 7.53 11.99
C VAL A 71 -4.66 7.58 13.06
N TRP A 72 -4.44 8.42 14.08
CA TRP A 72 -5.36 8.59 15.19
C TRP A 72 -5.77 10.05 15.37
N PRO A 73 -6.94 10.34 15.96
CA PRO A 73 -7.44 11.71 16.14
C PRO A 73 -6.48 12.67 16.85
N PHE A 74 -5.64 12.18 17.76
CA PHE A 74 -4.65 13.01 18.46
C PHE A 74 -3.50 13.48 17.56
N MET A 75 -3.35 12.94 16.35
CA MET A 75 -2.32 13.33 15.38
C MET A 75 -2.74 14.56 14.55
N LYS A 76 -3.91 15.14 14.82
CA LYS A 76 -4.45 16.30 14.09
C LYS A 76 -3.54 17.53 14.13
N ASP A 77 -2.73 17.66 15.18
CA ASP A 77 -1.77 18.76 15.31
C ASP A 77 -0.44 18.51 14.55
N GLU A 78 -0.25 17.32 13.96
CA GLU A 78 0.96 16.97 13.18
C GLU A 78 0.90 17.41 11.70
N GLY A 79 -0.26 17.84 11.21
CA GLY A 79 -0.48 18.22 9.81
C GLY A 79 -1.88 17.88 9.33
N THR A 80 -2.11 17.96 8.01
CA THR A 80 -3.38 17.50 7.44
C THR A 80 -3.53 15.98 7.56
N GLU A 81 -4.76 15.46 7.54
CA GLU A 81 -5.03 14.02 7.61
C GLU A 81 -4.27 13.26 6.52
N GLU A 82 -4.22 13.82 5.30
CA GLU A 82 -3.47 13.26 4.17
C GLU A 82 -1.96 13.27 4.43
N ASP A 83 -1.38 14.37 4.91
CA ASP A 83 0.05 14.45 5.20
C ASP A 83 0.48 13.43 6.26
N VAL A 84 -0.31 13.31 7.32
CA VAL A 84 -0.09 12.35 8.41
C VAL A 84 -0.21 10.92 7.87
N PHE A 85 -1.25 10.63 7.08
CA PHE A 85 -1.43 9.34 6.44
C PHE A 85 -0.26 8.96 5.53
N VAL A 86 0.19 9.88 4.68
CA VAL A 86 1.34 9.70 3.77
C VAL A 86 2.63 9.43 4.55
N LYS A 87 2.86 10.18 5.64
CA LYS A 87 4.00 9.97 6.54
C LYS A 87 3.98 8.57 7.15
N VAL A 88 2.82 8.13 7.64
CA VAL A 88 2.63 6.78 8.20
C VAL A 88 2.89 5.70 7.15
N CYS A 89 2.32 5.82 5.95
CA CYS A 89 2.52 4.86 4.85
C CYS A 89 3.99 4.74 4.45
N LYS A 90 4.73 5.86 4.41
CA LYS A 90 6.18 5.85 4.17
C LYS A 90 6.93 5.15 5.30
N GLY A 91 6.54 5.40 6.55
CA GLY A 91 7.18 4.82 7.73
C GLY A 91 7.09 3.29 7.78
N CYS A 92 6.01 2.72 7.28
CA CYS A 92 5.81 1.27 7.21
C CYS A 92 6.00 0.68 5.79
N ASN A 93 6.62 1.44 4.89
CA ASN A 93 6.93 1.06 3.50
C ASN A 93 5.74 0.38 2.78
N LEU A 94 4.57 1.01 2.89
CA LEU A 94 3.32 0.46 2.40
C LEU A 94 3.33 0.33 0.86
N GLU A 95 2.87 -0.81 0.35
CA GLU A 95 2.52 -0.97 -1.07
C GLU A 95 1.11 -1.55 -1.18
N TRP A 96 0.22 -0.87 -1.92
CA TRP A 96 -1.19 -1.24 -1.97
C TRP A 96 -1.59 -1.76 -3.34
N ILE A 97 -2.62 -2.62 -3.40
CA ILE A 97 -3.15 -3.14 -4.66
C ILE A 97 -4.02 -2.07 -5.31
N ASP A 98 -3.54 -1.49 -6.41
CA ASP A 98 -4.30 -0.52 -7.20
C ASP A 98 -5.39 -1.24 -8.02
N PRO A 99 -6.69 -1.00 -7.75
CA PRO A 99 -7.77 -1.65 -8.48
C PRO A 99 -7.94 -1.08 -9.90
N SER A 100 -7.37 0.10 -10.16
CA SER A 100 -7.44 0.77 -11.47
C SER A 100 -6.10 1.43 -11.75
N PRO A 101 -5.03 0.65 -12.01
CA PRO A 101 -3.73 1.21 -12.34
C PRO A 101 -3.86 2.07 -13.60
N ASP A 102 -3.13 3.18 -13.65
CA ASP A 102 -3.11 3.99 -14.87
C ASP A 102 -2.65 3.12 -16.04
N THR A 103 -3.48 3.07 -17.08
CA THR A 103 -3.31 2.25 -18.30
C THR A 103 -2.04 2.53 -19.10
N ARG A 104 -1.23 3.52 -18.69
CA ARG A 104 0.08 3.82 -19.27
C ARG A 104 1.12 2.73 -19.00
N SER A 105 0.87 1.81 -18.07
CA SER A 105 1.80 0.73 -17.70
C SER A 105 1.56 -0.61 -18.44
N SER A 106 0.50 -0.71 -19.25
CA SER A 106 0.00 -1.98 -19.80
C SER A 106 0.46 -2.29 -21.23
N ASN A 107 1.19 -1.41 -21.90
CA ASN A 107 1.55 -1.55 -23.32
C ASN A 107 2.81 -2.41 -23.60
N GLN A 108 3.15 -3.41 -22.78
CA GLN A 108 4.29 -4.30 -23.05
C GLN A 108 3.99 -5.80 -23.09
N LEU A 109 2.73 -6.21 -23.14
CA LEU A 109 2.38 -7.63 -23.34
C LEU A 109 1.33 -7.76 -24.45
N ASN A 110 1.71 -7.48 -25.69
CA ASN A 110 1.06 -8.05 -26.88
C ASN A 110 1.80 -7.69 -28.18
N VAL A 111 2.97 -8.30 -28.43
CA VAL A 111 3.46 -8.48 -29.81
C VAL A 111 4.18 -9.83 -29.94
N GLY A 112 3.63 -10.71 -30.78
CA GLY A 112 4.23 -11.96 -31.27
C GLY A 112 3.72 -13.21 -30.55
N ASN A 113 2.98 -14.16 -31.12
CA ASN A 113 2.77 -14.51 -32.52
C ASN A 113 1.34 -15.07 -32.69
N ARG A 114 0.56 -14.48 -33.60
CA ARG A 114 -0.50 -15.24 -34.29
C ARG A 114 0.20 -16.13 -35.30
N LYS A 115 -0.08 -17.43 -35.24
CA LYS A 115 0.15 -18.36 -36.34
C LYS A 115 -0.66 -17.88 -37.55
N SER A 116 -0.04 -17.90 -38.72
CA SER A 116 -0.74 -17.96 -40.00
C SER A 116 -0.22 -19.17 -40.75
N GLU A 117 -1.19 -19.84 -41.37
CA GLU A 117 -1.14 -21.11 -42.11
C GLU A 117 -0.21 -21.09 -43.33
#